data_AF-A0A3B9U8Q4-F1
#
_entry.id   AF-A0A3B9U8Q4-F1
#
_cell.length_a   1.000
_cell.length_b   1.000
_cell.length_c   1.000
_cell.angle_alpha   90.00
_cell.angle_beta   90.00
_cell.angle_gamma   90.00
#
_symmetry.space_group_name_H-M   'P 1'
#
loop_
_entity.id
_entity.type
_entity.pdbx_description
1 polymer ?
#
loop_
_entity_poly.entity_id
_entity_poly.type
_entity_poly.pdbx_seq_one_letter_code
_entity_poly.pdbx_strand_id
1 'polypeptide(L)' 'ELTKEFNQFYHDYSILNADTAEQKSARLVLAANVAKILKNGMALLGIEVPERM' A
#
# COMPACT_ATOMS: atom_id res chain seq x y z
N GLU A 1 6.94 -4.95 -10.25
CA GLU A 1 5.67 -4.34 -10.69
C GLU A 1 4.82 -3.80 -9.54
N LEU A 2 4.22 -4.62 -8.66
CA LEU A 2 3.25 -4.13 -7.65
C LEU A 2 3.74 -2.96 -6.76
N THR A 3 4.97 -3.03 -6.24
CA THR A 3 5.54 -1.95 -5.41
C THR A 3 5.69 -0.65 -6.20
N LYS A 4 6.07 -0.72 -7.47
CA LYS A 4 6.26 0.43 -8.35
C LYS A 4 4.92 1.09 -8.69
N GLU A 5 3.91 0.30 -9.04
CA GLU A 5 2.56 0.79 -9.30
C GLU A 5 1.95 1.46 -8.06
N PHE A 6 2.09 0.85 -6.89
CA PHE A 6 1.58 1.45 -5.66
C PHE A 6 2.32 2.74 -5.30
N ASN A 7 3.62 2.83 -5.57
CA ASN A 7 4.39 4.06 -5.32
C ASN A 7 3.94 5.19 -6.25
N GLN A 8 3.70 4.89 -7.53
CA GLN A 8 3.13 5.85 -8.48
C GLN A 8 1.73 6.30 -8.03
N PHE A 9 0.87 5.37 -7.64
CA PHE A 9 -0.45 5.68 -7.09
C PHE A 9 -0.37 6.59 -5.85
N TYR A 10 0.55 6.30 -4.93
CA TYR A 10 0.73 7.10 -3.72
C TYR A 10 1.22 8.52 -4.04
N HIS A 11 2.02 8.69 -5.09
CA HIS A 11 2.47 9.98 -5.58
C HIS A 11 1.34 10.78 -6.24
N ASP A 12 0.56 10.14 -7.10
CA ASP A 12 -0.49 10.79 -7.90
C ASP A 12 -1.75 11.07 -7.08
N TYR A 13 -2.02 10.28 -6.03
CA TYR A 13 -3.24 10.35 -5.25
C TYR A 13 -2.97 10.43 -3.73
N SER A 14 -3.21 11.60 -3.14
CA SER A 14 -3.10 11.76 -1.68
C SER A 14 -4.10 10.85 -0.94
N ILE A 15 -3.60 9.96 -0.09
CA ILE A 15 -4.47 9.07 0.71
C ILE A 15 -5.15 9.85 1.84
N LEU A 16 -4.39 10.62 2.62
CA LEU A 16 -4.89 11.27 3.83
C LEU A 16 -5.73 12.51 3.55
N ASN A 17 -5.42 13.22 2.46
CA ASN A 17 -6.09 14.44 2.01
C ASN A 17 -7.01 14.17 0.80
N ALA A 18 -7.60 12.98 0.71
CA ALA A 18 -8.57 12.69 -0.34
C ALA A 18 -9.81 13.60 -0.22
N ASP A 19 -10.44 13.91 -1.36
CA ASP A 19 -11.52 14.90 -1.44
C ASP A 19 -12.78 14.46 -0.69
N THR A 20 -13.02 13.15 -0.61
CA THR A 20 -14.16 12.57 0.13
C THR A 20 -13.73 11.49 1.11
N ALA A 21 -14.58 11.25 2.12
CA ALA A 21 -14.36 10.20 3.11
C ALA A 21 -14.37 8.80 2.47
N GLU A 22 -15.19 8.57 1.47
CA GLU A 22 -15.28 7.31 0.73
C GLU A 22 -13.98 7.06 -0.04
N GLN A 23 -13.45 8.08 -0.71
CA GLN A 23 -12.16 7.97 -1.39
C GLN A 23 -11.04 7.67 -0.39
N LYS A 24 -10.97 8.41 0.72
CA LYS A 24 -9.98 8.17 1.78
C LYS A 24 -10.04 6.73 2.28
N SER A 25 -11.24 6.24 2.58
CA SER A 25 -11.47 4.86 3.04
C SER A 25 -11.01 3.83 2.01
N ALA A 26 -11.41 4.00 0.75
CA ALA A 26 -11.01 3.10 -0.34
C ALA A 26 -9.48 3.06 -0.52
N ARG A 27 -8.82 4.24 -0.50
CA ARG A 27 -7.36 4.35 -0.64
C ARG A 27 -6.62 3.71 0.55
N LEU A 28 -7.13 3.85 1.77
CA LEU A 28 -6.57 3.20 2.97
C LEU A 28 -6.69 1.68 2.90
N VAL A 29 -7.86 1.16 2.50
CA VAL A 29 -8.08 -0.28 2.32
C VAL A 29 -7.17 -0.84 1.23
N LEU A 30 -6.99 -0.10 0.12
CA LEU A 30 -6.04 -0.49 -0.93
C LEU A 30 -4.61 -0.57 -0.39
N ALA A 31 -4.15 0.46 0.30
CA ALA A 31 -2.81 0.51 0.90
C ALA A 31 -2.56 -0.66 1.87
N ALA A 32 -3.54 -0.96 2.74
CA ALA A 32 -3.45 -2.07 3.68
C ALA A 32 -3.35 -3.43 2.97
N ASN A 33 -4.11 -3.64 1.89
CA ASN A 33 -4.05 -4.88 1.11
C ASN A 33 -2.74 -5.03 0.35
N VAL A 34 -2.20 -3.94 -0.23
CA VAL A 34 -0.88 -3.97 -0.87
C VAL A 34 0.20 -4.33 0.16
N ALA A 35 0.20 -3.69 1.33
CA ALA A 35 1.14 -4.02 2.41
C ALA A 35 1.05 -5.50 2.83
N LYS A 36 -0.18 -6.03 2.96
CA LYS A 36 -0.40 -7.46 3.29
C LYS A 36 0.17 -8.39 2.21
N ILE A 37 -0.06 -8.10 0.94
CA ILE A 37 0.47 -8.90 -0.18
C ILE A 37 1.99 -8.87 -0.18
N LEU A 38 2.60 -7.70 0.01
CA LEU A 38 4.06 -7.56 0.08
C LEU A 38 4.63 -8.35 1.25
N LYS A 39 4.06 -8.22 2.45
CA LYS A 39 4.49 -8.99 3.63
C LYS A 39 4.41 -10.50 3.39
N ASN A 40 3.29 -10.97 2.84
CA ASN A 40 3.10 -12.39 2.55
C ASN A 40 4.09 -12.89 1.48
N GLY A 41 4.30 -12.12 0.41
CA GLY A 41 5.24 -12.47 -0.65
C GLY A 41 6.68 -12.55 -0.13
N MET A 42 7.10 -11.58 0.68
CA MET A 42 8.43 -11.58 1.29
C MET A 42 8.59 -12.75 2.28
N ALA A 43 7.57 -13.03 3.10
CA ALA A 43 7.58 -14.17 4.01
C ALA A 43 7.71 -15.51 3.28
N LEU A 44 7.06 -15.68 2.12
CA LEU A 44 7.21 -16.87 1.28
C LEU A 44 8.62 -17.02 0.71
N LEU A 45 9.35 -15.92 0.54
CA LEU A 45 10.74 -15.91 0.12
C LEU A 45 11.73 -16.02 1.30
N GLY A 46 11.24 -16.12 2.54
CA GLY A 46 12.07 -16.13 3.75
C GLY A 46 12.70 -14.77 4.06
N ILE A 47 12.15 -13.67 3.53
CA ILE A 47 12.64 -12.31 3.72
C ILE A 47 11.81 -11.63 4.82
N GLU A 48 12.47 -11.12 5.85
CA GLU A 48 11.82 -10.34 6.89
C GLU A 48 11.61 -8.89 6.43
N VAL A 49 10.38 -8.39 6.60
CA VAL A 49 10.02 -7.02 6.20
C VAL A 49 10.00 -6.14 7.46
N PRO A 50 10.69 -4.98 7.46
CA PRO A 50 10.67 -4.07 8.59
C PRO A 50 9.26 -3.49 8.84
N GLU A 51 8.93 -3.22 10.10
CA GLU A 51 7.63 -2.64 10.49
C GLU A 51 7.42 -1.21 9.99
N ARG A 52 8.51 -0.54 9.58
CA ARG A 52 8.50 0.77 8.93
C ARG A 52 9.38 0.69 7.69
N MET A 53 8.80 1.06 6.55
CA MET A 53 9.51 1.29 5.28
C MET A 53 9.96 2.75 5.22
#